data_AF-A0A8J3UAW1-F1
#
_entry.id   AF-A0A8J3UAW1-F1
#
_cell.length_a   1.000
_cell.length_b   1.000
_cell.length_c   1.000
_cell.angle_alpha   90.00
_cell.angle_beta   90.00
_cell.angle_gamma   90.00
#
_symmetry.space_group_name_H-M   'P 1'
#
loop_
_entity.id
_entity.type
_entity.pdbx_description
1 polymer ?
#
loop_
_entity_poly.entity_id
_entity_poly.type
_entity_poly.pdbx_seq_one_letter_code
_entity_poly.pdbx_strand_id
1 'polypeptide(L)'
;MRSKVRAAWIAVGGVFTALVVVAMAVAVLTDIEVQADGDLVSASSASRPVGPTTEITTYAYEIHTQMIVVRTTGNVEVKLEPGTPGRLSVKRTLTWDEAGRHFEEAWRDGGMLNAEMSCATGCHAEYVLGVPPGVGVMAGGPSELVPCPRPVNTEISCSVPPPGGPRAPTPPRGP
;
A
#
# COMPACT_ATOMS: atom_id res chain seq x y z
N MET A 1 18.58 -1.77 61.61
CA MET A 1 19.21 -1.10 60.44
C MET A 1 18.57 -1.42 59.07
N ARG A 2 17.58 -2.33 58.94
CA ARG A 2 17.04 -2.78 57.62
C ARG A 2 15.91 -1.91 57.00
N SER A 3 15.41 -0.89 57.69
CA SER A 3 14.26 -0.08 57.22
C SER A 3 14.66 1.11 56.33
N LYS A 4 15.80 1.76 56.60
CA LYS A 4 16.25 2.97 55.85
C LYS A 4 16.63 2.67 54.39
N VAL A 5 17.03 1.44 54.08
CA VAL A 5 17.48 1.03 52.73
C VAL A 5 16.29 0.83 51.77
N ARG A 6 15.14 0.38 52.27
CA ARG A 6 13.93 0.19 51.44
C ARG A 6 13.26 1.52 51.05
N ALA A 7 13.30 2.52 51.93
CA ALA A 7 12.78 3.85 51.62
C ALA A 7 13.61 4.58 50.55
N ALA A 8 14.94 4.42 50.59
CA ALA A 8 15.84 5.00 49.61
C ALA A 8 15.60 4.46 48.18
N TRP A 9 15.34 3.15 48.04
CA TRP A 9 15.10 2.54 46.74
C TRP A 9 13.79 2.99 46.08
N ILE A 10 12.73 3.21 46.86
CA ILE A 10 11.43 3.68 46.34
C ILE A 10 11.55 5.14 45.87
N ALA A 11 12.28 5.98 46.60
CA ALA A 11 12.52 7.37 46.20
C ALA A 11 13.30 7.46 44.88
N VAL A 12 14.31 6.61 44.69
CA VAL A 12 15.11 6.58 43.45
C VAL A 12 14.26 6.11 42.25
N GLY A 13 13.42 5.08 42.43
CA GLY A 13 12.52 4.60 41.38
C GLY A 13 11.49 5.66 40.95
N GLY A 14 10.91 6.41 41.90
CA GLY A 14 9.96 7.49 41.61
C GLY A 14 10.60 8.64 40.81
N VAL A 15 11.80 9.08 41.23
CA VAL A 15 12.52 10.17 40.54
C VAL A 15 12.91 9.78 39.12
N PHE A 16 13.33 8.53 38.90
CA PHE A 16 13.69 8.06 37.56
C PHE A 16 12.48 8.04 36.62
N THR A 17 11.32 7.63 37.13
CA THR A 17 10.09 7.60 36.33
C THR A 17 9.63 9.00 35.94
N ALA A 18 9.72 9.96 36.86
CA ALA A 18 9.41 11.36 36.57
C ALA A 18 10.36 11.97 35.51
N LEU A 19 11.66 11.67 35.59
CA LEU A 19 12.64 12.11 34.59
C LEU A 19 12.36 11.57 33.19
N VAL A 20 11.96 10.30 33.07
CA VAL A 20 11.63 9.69 31.78
C VAL A 20 10.40 10.35 31.15
N VAL A 21 9.35 10.62 31.94
CA VAL A 21 8.13 11.29 31.43
C VAL A 21 8.44 12.73 31.01
N VAL A 22 9.25 13.46 31.78
CA VAL A 22 9.68 14.82 31.41
C VAL A 22 10.53 14.80 30.15
N ALA A 23 11.46 13.87 30.01
CA ALA A 23 12.29 13.74 28.80
C ALA A 23 11.45 13.43 27.56
N MET A 24 10.45 12.56 27.66
CA MET A 24 9.53 12.28 26.55
C MET A 24 8.63 13.47 26.21
N ALA A 25 8.13 14.19 27.21
CA ALA A 25 7.33 15.40 26.98
C ALA A 25 8.13 16.50 26.28
N VAL A 26 9.41 16.69 26.67
CA VAL A 26 10.31 17.64 26.01
C VAL A 26 10.63 17.20 24.57
N ALA A 27 10.87 15.91 24.33
CA ALA A 27 11.11 15.41 22.98
C ALA A 27 9.92 15.65 22.04
N VAL A 28 8.69 15.47 22.52
CA VAL A 28 7.47 15.75 21.75
C VAL A 28 7.32 17.25 21.45
N LEU A 29 7.71 18.13 22.37
CA LEU A 29 7.68 19.58 22.13
C LEU A 29 8.76 20.05 21.15
N THR A 30 9.96 19.47 21.21
CA THR A 30 11.03 19.83 20.26
C THR A 30 10.75 19.37 18.83
N ASP A 31 9.93 18.32 18.65
CA ASP A 31 9.51 17.88 17.32
C ASP A 31 8.52 18.87 16.67
N ILE A 32 7.89 19.74 17.46
CA ILE A 32 6.95 20.76 16.99
C ILE A 32 7.66 22.10 16.72
N GLU A 33 8.67 22.47 17.50
CA GLU A 33 9.36 23.76 17.34
C GLU A 33 10.45 23.78 16.26
N VAL A 34 11.02 22.63 15.88
CA VAL A 34 12.00 22.57 14.76
C VAL A 34 11.38 22.96 13.41
N GLN A 35 10.06 23.09 13.33
CA GLN A 35 9.37 23.56 12.12
C GLN A 35 8.88 25.03 12.19
N ALA A 36 9.10 25.73 13.32
CA ALA A 36 8.52 27.05 13.57
C ALA A 36 9.51 28.23 13.57
N ASP A 37 10.82 27.99 13.40
CA ASP A 37 11.85 29.05 13.45
C ASP A 37 12.50 29.30 12.07
N GLY A 38 11.63 29.40 11.05
CA GLY A 38 11.99 29.70 9.67
C GLY A 38 11.05 30.74 9.08
N ASP A 39 11.40 32.01 9.27
CA ASP A 39 11.06 33.17 8.45
C ASP A 39 9.57 33.46 8.15
N LEU A 40 9.07 34.49 8.83
CA LEU A 40 7.82 35.17 8.49
C LEU A 40 7.98 35.95 7.17
N VAL A 41 7.91 35.24 6.04
CA VAL A 41 7.55 35.84 4.76
C VAL A 41 6.10 35.49 4.48
N SER A 42 5.28 36.53 4.41
CA SER A 42 3.90 36.50 3.93
C SER A 42 3.86 35.91 2.52
N ALA A 43 3.83 34.58 2.41
CA ALA A 43 3.52 33.90 1.18
C ALA A 43 2.02 34.04 0.95
N SER A 44 1.68 34.93 0.03
CA SER A 44 0.45 34.82 -0.75
C SER A 44 0.18 33.34 -1.03
N SER A 45 -1.08 32.93 -0.91
CA SER A 45 -1.57 31.61 -1.32
C SER A 45 -1.41 31.44 -2.83
N ALA A 46 -0.17 31.36 -3.30
CA ALA A 46 0.17 30.78 -4.58
C ALA A 46 -0.08 29.30 -4.39
N SER A 47 -1.18 28.81 -4.95
CA SER A 47 -1.43 27.39 -5.15
C SER A 47 -0.17 26.80 -5.78
N ARG A 48 0.66 26.18 -4.95
CA ARG A 48 1.85 25.47 -5.40
C ARG A 48 1.32 24.39 -6.34
N PRO A 49 1.77 24.33 -7.61
CA PRO A 49 1.40 23.22 -8.46
C PRO A 49 1.83 21.96 -7.73
N VAL A 50 0.84 21.20 -7.25
CA VAL A 50 1.08 19.90 -6.64
C VAL A 50 1.55 19.05 -7.80
N GLY A 51 2.87 18.81 -7.84
CA GLY A 51 3.44 17.91 -8.83
C GLY A 51 2.87 16.50 -8.66
N PRO A 52 3.15 15.59 -9.62
CA PRO A 52 2.76 14.19 -9.50
C PRO A 52 3.21 13.67 -8.13
N THR A 53 2.23 13.21 -7.34
CA THR A 53 2.48 12.62 -6.04
C THR A 53 2.54 11.11 -6.22
N THR A 54 3.60 10.51 -5.67
CA THR A 54 3.81 9.06 -5.70
C THR A 54 3.83 8.52 -4.28
N GLU A 55 3.02 7.50 -4.03
CA GLU A 55 3.02 6.75 -2.77
C GLU A 55 3.40 5.30 -3.05
N ILE A 56 4.38 4.78 -2.30
CA ILE A 56 4.82 3.39 -2.40
C ILE A 56 4.55 2.70 -1.08
N THR A 57 3.90 1.55 -1.12
CA THR A 57 3.62 0.73 0.06
C THR A 57 3.95 -0.73 -0.20
N THR A 58 4.52 -1.40 0.79
CA THR A 58 4.87 -2.82 0.70
C THR A 58 4.21 -3.61 1.83
N TYR A 59 3.60 -4.73 1.49
CA TYR A 59 2.96 -5.65 2.42
C TYR A 59 3.48 -7.07 2.23
N ALA A 60 3.36 -7.88 3.27
CA ALA A 60 3.62 -9.31 3.21
C ALA A 60 2.54 -10.06 3.98
N TYR A 61 1.95 -11.08 3.35
CA TYR A 61 0.90 -11.91 3.92
C TYR A 61 1.37 -13.36 3.97
N GLU A 62 1.09 -14.05 5.07
CA GLU A 62 1.13 -15.51 5.08
C GLU A 62 -0.06 -16.03 4.29
N ILE A 63 0.19 -16.93 3.34
CA ILE A 63 -0.87 -17.47 2.48
C ILE A 63 -1.09 -18.95 2.76
N HIS A 64 -2.34 -19.30 3.01
CA HIS A 64 -2.78 -20.69 3.18
C HIS A 64 -3.69 -21.15 2.03
N THR A 65 -4.01 -20.23 1.11
CA THR A 65 -4.82 -20.52 -0.08
C THR A 65 -3.92 -20.95 -1.24
N GLN A 66 -4.47 -21.76 -2.14
CA GLN A 66 -3.79 -22.17 -3.38
C GLN A 66 -4.06 -21.22 -4.55
N MET A 67 -4.89 -20.20 -4.33
CA MET A 67 -5.33 -19.27 -5.35
C MET A 67 -5.46 -17.86 -4.77
N ILE A 68 -4.94 -16.89 -5.51
CA ILE A 68 -5.09 -15.45 -5.25
C ILE A 68 -6.06 -14.90 -6.29
N VAL A 69 -7.02 -14.09 -5.84
CA VAL A 69 -7.98 -13.41 -6.71
C VAL A 69 -7.74 -11.92 -6.65
N VAL A 70 -7.51 -11.29 -7.79
CA VAL A 70 -7.28 -9.86 -7.92
C VAL A 70 -8.40 -9.25 -8.75
N ARG A 71 -9.22 -8.41 -8.13
CA ARG A 71 -10.29 -7.68 -8.79
C ARG A 71 -9.89 -6.22 -8.85
N THR A 72 -9.87 -5.67 -10.05
CA THR A 72 -9.50 -4.28 -10.27
C THR A 72 -10.58 -3.51 -11.01
N THR A 73 -10.73 -2.24 -10.65
CA THR A 73 -11.61 -1.29 -11.35
C THR A 73 -10.84 0.00 -11.61
N GLY A 74 -10.93 0.52 -12.84
CA GLY A 74 -10.28 1.77 -13.23
C GLY A 74 -8.81 1.63 -13.62
N ASN A 75 -8.00 2.64 -13.32
CA ASN A 75 -6.61 2.75 -13.78
C ASN A 75 -5.64 1.95 -12.89
N VAL A 76 -5.79 0.62 -12.87
CA VAL A 76 -4.99 -0.29 -12.04
C VAL A 76 -4.26 -1.31 -12.93
N GLU A 77 -2.95 -1.42 -12.75
CA GLU A 77 -2.11 -2.45 -13.34
C GLU A 77 -1.65 -3.46 -12.28
N VAL A 78 -1.61 -4.75 -12.65
CA VAL A 78 -1.16 -5.83 -11.79
C VAL A 78 -0.06 -6.62 -12.50
N LYS A 79 1.08 -6.72 -11.85
CA LYS A 79 2.28 -7.45 -12.28
C LYS A 79 2.55 -8.58 -11.28
N LEU A 80 3.01 -9.71 -11.80
CA LEU A 80 3.36 -10.87 -11.00
C LEU A 80 4.85 -11.14 -11.12
N GLU A 81 5.50 -11.39 -9.99
CA GLU A 81 6.89 -11.82 -9.90
C GLU A 81 7.01 -13.11 -9.08
N PRO A 82 8.11 -13.88 -9.22
CA PRO A 82 8.34 -15.05 -8.38
C PRO A 82 8.47 -14.65 -6.90
N GLY A 83 7.66 -15.26 -6.04
CA GLY A 83 7.65 -15.00 -4.60
C GLY A 83 8.33 -16.08 -3.77
N THR A 84 8.29 -15.90 -2.45
CA THR A 84 8.84 -16.84 -1.47
C THR A 84 7.79 -17.88 -1.05
N PRO A 85 8.19 -19.15 -0.75
CA PRO A 85 7.26 -20.16 -0.25
C PRO A 85 6.46 -19.69 0.96
N GLY A 86 5.12 -19.88 0.91
CA GLY A 86 4.21 -19.57 2.02
C GLY A 86 3.90 -18.08 2.25
N ARG A 87 4.49 -17.16 1.48
CA ARG A 87 4.31 -15.71 1.69
C ARG A 87 4.08 -14.94 0.40
N LEU A 88 2.93 -14.29 0.32
CA LEU A 88 2.61 -13.31 -0.71
C LEU A 88 3.25 -11.96 -0.36
N SER A 89 4.13 -11.44 -1.23
CA SER A 89 4.58 -10.05 -1.14
C SER A 89 3.76 -9.16 -2.08
N VAL A 90 3.48 -7.95 -1.64
CA VAL A 90 2.71 -6.97 -2.41
C VAL A 90 3.47 -5.66 -2.35
N LYS A 91 3.80 -5.10 -3.51
CA LYS A 91 4.29 -3.73 -3.63
C LYS A 91 3.26 -2.94 -4.42
N ARG A 92 2.73 -1.89 -3.82
CA ARG A 92 1.79 -0.95 -4.44
C ARG A 92 2.51 0.36 -4.73
N THR A 93 2.33 0.87 -5.93
CA THR A 93 2.75 2.22 -6.32
C THR A 93 1.51 2.97 -6.79
N LEU A 94 1.14 4.03 -6.08
CA LEU A 94 0.06 4.92 -6.48
C LEU A 94 0.65 6.23 -7.01
N THR A 95 0.19 6.69 -8.16
CA THR A 95 0.56 7.98 -8.74
C THR A 95 -0.68 8.80 -9.03
N TRP A 96 -0.63 10.11 -8.75
CA TRP A 96 -1.71 11.04 -9.08
C TRP A 96 -1.24 12.49 -9.22
N ASP A 97 -1.87 13.24 -10.14
CA ASP A 97 -1.54 14.65 -10.42
C ASP A 97 -2.41 15.67 -9.65
N GLU A 98 -3.63 15.32 -9.25
CA GLU A 98 -4.60 16.28 -8.70
C GLU A 98 -5.25 15.84 -7.37
N ALA A 99 -5.74 16.84 -6.63
CA ALA A 99 -6.59 16.65 -5.47
C ALA A 99 -8.01 16.26 -5.92
N GLY A 100 -8.28 14.96 -6.00
CA GLY A 100 -9.60 14.46 -6.41
C GLY A 100 -9.64 12.96 -6.75
N ARG A 101 -8.66 12.19 -6.28
CA ARG A 101 -8.62 10.74 -6.51
C ARG A 101 -9.61 10.03 -5.60
N HIS A 102 -10.29 9.03 -6.15
CA HIS A 102 -10.91 7.99 -5.36
C HIS A 102 -10.02 6.75 -5.45
N PHE A 103 -9.61 6.27 -4.27
CA PHE A 103 -8.82 5.05 -4.13
C PHE A 103 -9.44 4.21 -3.03
N GLU A 104 -9.76 2.96 -3.36
CA GLU A 104 -10.24 1.97 -2.40
C GLU A 104 -9.43 0.68 -2.56
N GLU A 105 -8.99 0.11 -1.44
CA GLU A 105 -8.31 -1.16 -1.39
C GLU A 105 -8.86 -2.01 -0.25
N ALA A 106 -9.19 -3.25 -0.54
CA ALA A 106 -9.63 -4.22 0.45
C ALA A 106 -8.98 -5.59 0.21
N TRP A 107 -8.33 -6.10 1.27
CA TRP A 107 -7.81 -7.45 1.33
C TRP A 107 -8.71 -8.34 2.18
N ARG A 108 -9.06 -9.53 1.67
CA ARG A 108 -9.67 -10.60 2.48
C ARG A 108 -8.72 -11.77 2.61
N ASP A 109 -8.41 -12.10 3.86
CA ASP A 109 -7.63 -13.28 4.27
C ASP A 109 -6.30 -13.45 3.51
N GLY A 110 -5.71 -12.35 3.03
CA GLY A 110 -4.47 -12.35 2.22
C GLY A 110 -4.60 -13.01 0.83
N GLY A 111 -5.78 -13.52 0.46
CA GLY A 111 -6.01 -14.27 -0.78
C GLY A 111 -6.88 -13.55 -1.81
N MET A 112 -7.56 -12.47 -1.43
CA MET A 112 -8.37 -11.68 -2.36
C MET A 112 -8.08 -10.19 -2.21
N LEU A 113 -7.65 -9.56 -3.31
CA LEU A 113 -7.48 -8.12 -3.45
C LEU A 113 -8.66 -7.56 -4.26
N ASN A 114 -9.31 -6.54 -3.72
CA ASN A 114 -10.17 -5.64 -4.49
C ASN A 114 -9.52 -4.26 -4.48
N ALA A 115 -9.20 -3.73 -5.66
CA ALA A 115 -8.58 -2.42 -5.81
C ALA A 115 -9.38 -1.57 -6.81
N GLU A 116 -9.68 -0.35 -6.43
CA GLU A 116 -10.35 0.63 -7.28
C GLU A 116 -9.55 1.92 -7.31
N MET A 117 -9.31 2.43 -8.50
CA MET A 117 -8.64 3.70 -8.72
C MET A 117 -9.36 4.50 -9.79
N SER A 118 -9.88 5.68 -9.41
CA SER A 118 -10.52 6.61 -10.34
C SER A 118 -10.16 8.07 -10.07
N CYS A 119 -10.04 8.83 -11.15
CA CYS A 119 -9.78 10.27 -11.17
C CYS A 119 -10.12 10.82 -12.56
N ALA A 120 -10.13 12.15 -12.71
CA ALA A 120 -10.33 12.80 -14.00
C ALA A 120 -9.18 12.52 -14.98
N THR A 121 -7.94 12.75 -14.56
CA THR A 121 -6.73 12.50 -15.36
C THR A 121 -5.53 12.21 -14.46
N GLY A 122 -4.53 11.51 -15.00
CA GLY A 122 -3.21 11.46 -14.40
C GLY A 122 -3.11 10.66 -13.10
N CYS A 123 -3.97 9.66 -12.89
CA CYS A 123 -3.83 8.73 -11.77
C CYS A 123 -3.70 7.29 -12.21
N HIS A 124 -2.89 6.54 -11.47
CA HIS A 124 -2.60 5.15 -11.74
C HIS A 124 -2.23 4.42 -10.45
N ALA A 125 -2.59 3.14 -10.39
CA ALA A 125 -2.18 2.23 -9.33
C ALA A 125 -1.48 1.02 -9.94
N GLU A 126 -0.24 0.76 -9.56
CA GLU A 126 0.53 -0.41 -9.97
C GLU A 126 0.69 -1.34 -8.77
N TYR A 127 0.36 -2.62 -8.95
CA TYR A 127 0.61 -3.67 -7.98
C TYR A 127 1.64 -4.66 -8.53
N VAL A 128 2.69 -4.94 -7.77
CA VAL A 128 3.62 -6.04 -8.03
C VAL A 128 3.41 -7.09 -6.95
N LEU A 129 2.97 -8.28 -7.36
CA LEU A 129 2.67 -9.40 -6.47
C LEU A 129 3.77 -10.47 -6.59
N GLY A 130 4.52 -10.69 -5.52
CA GLY A 130 5.43 -11.83 -5.41
C GLY A 130 4.67 -13.07 -5.00
N VAL A 131 4.39 -13.94 -5.97
CA VAL A 131 3.50 -15.08 -5.81
C VAL A 131 4.28 -16.31 -5.36
N PRO A 132 3.91 -16.96 -4.24
CA PRO A 132 4.56 -18.19 -3.80
C PRO A 132 4.50 -19.31 -4.85
N PRO A 133 5.51 -20.19 -4.92
CA PRO A 133 5.47 -21.35 -5.80
C PRO A 133 4.24 -22.22 -5.48
N GLY A 134 3.59 -22.69 -6.54
CA GLY A 134 2.40 -23.55 -6.44
C GLY A 134 1.06 -22.81 -6.35
N VAL A 135 1.07 -21.51 -6.05
CA VAL A 135 -0.15 -20.67 -5.96
C VAL A 135 -0.54 -20.16 -7.35
N GLY A 136 -1.83 -20.25 -7.68
CA GLY A 136 -2.40 -19.66 -8.90
C GLY A 136 -2.87 -18.22 -8.68
N VAL A 137 -2.93 -17.42 -9.74
CA VAL A 137 -3.51 -16.07 -9.68
C VAL A 137 -4.61 -15.95 -10.73
N MET A 138 -5.75 -15.40 -10.33
CA MET A 138 -6.78 -14.92 -11.23
C MET A 138 -6.85 -13.39 -11.11
N ALA A 139 -6.80 -12.68 -12.22
CA ALA A 139 -6.96 -11.24 -12.24
C ALA A 139 -8.07 -10.82 -13.20
N GLY A 140 -8.76 -9.73 -12.91
CA GLY A 140 -9.79 -9.24 -13.81
C GLY A 140 -10.63 -8.12 -13.23
N GLY A 141 -11.64 -7.72 -14.00
CA GLY A 141 -12.61 -6.72 -13.59
C GLY A 141 -13.69 -7.27 -12.65
N PRO A 142 -14.68 -6.45 -12.28
CA PRO A 142 -15.79 -6.88 -11.42
C PRO A 142 -16.61 -8.04 -12.02
N SER A 143 -16.74 -8.08 -13.35
CA SER A 143 -17.60 -9.05 -14.06
C SER A 143 -16.86 -10.27 -14.63
N GLU A 144 -15.53 -10.24 -14.72
CA GLU A 144 -14.76 -11.29 -15.39
C GLU A 144 -13.40 -11.45 -14.75
N LEU A 145 -13.00 -12.70 -14.49
CA LEU A 145 -11.68 -13.06 -13.99
C LEU A 145 -11.02 -14.00 -14.98
N VAL A 146 -9.76 -13.73 -15.30
CA VAL A 146 -8.93 -14.57 -16.17
C VAL A 146 -7.72 -15.11 -15.41
N PRO A 147 -7.32 -16.37 -15.66
CA PRO A 147 -6.10 -16.92 -15.09
C PRO A 147 -4.88 -16.13 -15.57
N CYS A 148 -4.03 -15.70 -14.65
CA CYS A 148 -2.74 -15.12 -14.99
C CYS A 148 -1.69 -16.22 -15.20
N PRO A 149 -0.78 -16.06 -16.18
CA PRO A 149 0.40 -16.90 -16.28
C PRO A 149 1.22 -16.83 -15.00
N ARG A 150 1.74 -17.97 -14.54
CA ARG A 150 2.62 -17.99 -13.38
C ARG A 150 3.98 -17.37 -13.73
N PRO A 151 4.55 -16.50 -12.87
CA PRO A 151 5.90 -16.01 -13.05
C PRO A 151 6.88 -17.14 -12.69
N VAL A 152 7.58 -17.68 -13.69
CA VAL A 152 8.56 -18.76 -13.47
C VAL A 152 9.94 -18.17 -13.18
N ASN A 153 10.36 -17.14 -13.93
CA ASN A 153 11.67 -16.50 -13.83
C ASN A 153 11.66 -14.98 -14.09
N THR A 154 10.51 -14.38 -14.40
CA THR A 154 10.41 -12.98 -14.86
C THR A 154 9.07 -12.38 -14.44
N GLU A 155 9.03 -11.06 -14.33
CA GLU A 155 7.80 -10.28 -14.14
C GLU A 155 6.84 -10.48 -15.33
N ILE A 156 5.55 -10.67 -15.05
CA ILE A 156 4.48 -10.80 -16.05
C ILE A 156 3.36 -9.82 -15.69
N SER A 157 2.95 -8.98 -16.63
CA SER A 157 1.77 -8.13 -16.46
C SER A 157 0.49 -8.94 -16.72
N CYS A 158 -0.43 -8.92 -15.77
CA CYS A 158 -1.78 -9.43 -15.94
C CYS A 158 -2.63 -8.34 -16.59
N SER A 159 -2.69 -8.33 -17.92
CA SER A 159 -3.57 -7.39 -18.63
C SER A 159 -5.03 -7.75 -18.33
N VAL A 160 -5.65 -7.00 -17.42
CA VAL A 160 -7.10 -7.02 -17.23
C VAL A 160 -7.71 -6.32 -18.45
N PRO A 161 -8.57 -6.97 -19.24
CA PRO A 161 -9.18 -6.31 -20.39
C PRO A 161 -9.99 -5.10 -19.90
N PRO A 162 -9.90 -3.94 -20.57
CA PRO A 162 -10.66 -2.77 -20.18
C PRO A 162 -12.17 -3.10 -20.24
N PRO A 163 -12.97 -2.62 -19.28
CA PRO A 163 -14.41 -2.84 -19.30
C PRO A 163 -15.00 -2.22 -20.57
N GLY A 164 -15.54 -3.05 -21.47
CA GLY A 164 -16.34 -2.60 -22.61
C GLY A 164 -15.67 -2.54 -23.97
N GLY A 165 -14.52 -3.18 -24.20
CA GLY A 165 -14.02 -3.37 -25.57
C GLY A 165 -14.99 -4.22 -26.41
N PRO A 166 -15.38 -3.81 -27.64
CA PRO A 166 -16.22 -4.63 -28.50
C PRO A 166 -15.54 -5.98 -28.75
N ARG A 167 -16.23 -7.08 -28.43
CA ARG A 167 -15.79 -8.43 -28.83
C ARG A 167 -15.55 -8.40 -30.33
N ALA A 168 -14.32 -8.71 -30.75
CA ALA A 168 -14.03 -8.93 -32.16
C ALA A 168 -15.06 -9.94 -32.72
N PRO A 169 -15.74 -9.64 -33.84
CA PRO A 169 -16.69 -10.58 -34.40
C PRO A 169 -15.97 -11.88 -34.72
N THR A 170 -16.50 -12.98 -34.19
CA THR A 170 -16.01 -14.33 -34.50
C THR A 170 -16.07 -14.50 -36.02
N PRO A 171 -14.97 -14.89 -36.69
CA PRO A 171 -15.02 -15.14 -38.12
C PRO A 171 -16.06 -16.23 -38.40
N PRO A 172 -16.92 -16.08 -39.42
CA PRO A 172 -17.89 -17.10 -39.75
C PRO A 172 -17.14 -18.41 -40.04
N ARG A 173 -17.53 -19.48 -39.37
CA ARG A 173 -17.16 -20.84 -39.80
C ARG A 173 -17.72 -21.01 -41.20
N GLY A 174 -16.84 -21.09 -42.18
CA GLY A 174 -17.20 -21.46 -43.54
C GLY A 174 -17.83 -22.86 -43.58
N PRO A 175 -18.64 -23.13 -44.62
CA PRO A 175 -19.33 -24.40 -44.81
C PRO A 175 -18.38 -25.59 -45.02
#